data_AF-F3CEQ8-F1
#
_entry.id   AF-F3CEQ8-F1
#
_cell.length_a   1.000
_cell.length_b   1.000
_cell.length_c   1.000
_cell.angle_alpha   90.00
_cell.angle_beta   90.00
_cell.angle_gamma   90.00
#
_symmetry.space_group_name_H-M   'P 1'
#
loop_
_entity.id
_entity.type
_entity.pdbx_description
1 polymer ?
#
loop_
_entity_poly.entity_id
_entity_poly.type
_entity_poly.pdbx_seq_one_letter_code
_entity_poly.pdbx_strand_id
1 'polypeptide(L)' 'MAYSYTEKKRIRKDFSKLPDVMDVPYLLAIQLDSYREFLQAGATKDQF' A
#
# COMPACT_ATOMS: atom_id res chain seq x y z
N MET A 1 -9.34 4.20 -15.57
CA MET A 1 -8.49 3.04 -15.23
C MET A 1 -7.57 2.74 -16.41
N ALA A 2 -6.36 3.29 -16.41
CA ALA A 2 -5.35 2.86 -17.37
C ALA A 2 -4.85 1.48 -16.93
N TYR A 3 -5.11 0.44 -17.71
CA TYR A 3 -4.63 -0.90 -17.40
C TYR A 3 -3.09 -0.95 -17.43
N SER A 4 -2.49 -1.61 -16.45
CA SER A 4 -1.06 -1.91 -16.44
C SER A 4 -0.70 -2.87 -17.59
N TYR A 5 0.58 -2.94 -17.94
CA TYR A 5 1.06 -3.81 -19.02
C TYR A 5 0.74 -5.29 -18.78
N THR A 6 0.75 -5.72 -17.52
CA THR A 6 0.44 -7.10 -17.12
C THR A 6 -1.08 -7.36 -17.07
N GLU A 7 -1.88 -6.37 -16.65
CA GLU A 7 -3.35 -6.47 -16.67
C GLU A 7 -3.90 -6.59 -18.09
N LYS A 8 -3.32 -5.84 -19.04
CA LYS A 8 -3.70 -5.93 -20.46
C LYS A 8 -3.50 -7.34 -21.03
N LYS A 9 -2.54 -8.12 -20.50
CA LYS A 9 -2.28 -9.49 -20.97
C LYS A 9 -3.35 -10.50 -20.53
N ARG A 10 -4.05 -10.24 -19.42
CA ARG A 10 -5.14 -11.10 -18.94
C ARG A 10 -6.14 -10.30 -18.12
N ILE A 11 -7.21 -9.84 -18.78
CA ILE A 11 -8.28 -9.08 -18.16
C ILE A 11 -9.14 -10.03 -17.32
N ARG A 12 -9.22 -9.79 -16.01
CA ARG A 12 -10.18 -10.45 -15.12
C ARG A 12 -11.46 -9.62 -15.09
N LYS A 13 -12.60 -10.25 -15.41
CA LYS A 13 -13.91 -9.61 -15.28
C LYS A 13 -14.30 -9.55 -13.80
N ASP A 14 -14.53 -8.34 -13.31
CA ASP A 14 -15.14 -8.09 -12.00
C ASP A 14 -16.67 -7.99 -12.16
N PHE A 15 -17.41 -8.47 -11.15
CA PHE A 15 -18.88 -8.43 -11.10
C PHE A 15 -19.40 -7.54 -9.95
N SER A 16 -18.51 -6.86 -9.24
CA SER A 16 -18.85 -5.95 -8.15
C SER A 16 -19.75 -4.82 -8.65
N LYS A 17 -20.81 -4.51 -7.88
CA LYS A 17 -21.79 -3.45 -8.23
C LYS A 17 -21.47 -2.10 -7.60
N LEU A 18 -20.64 -2.12 -6.55
CA LEU A 18 -20.26 -0.95 -5.79
C LEU A 18 -18.90 -0.45 -6.29
N PRO A 19 -18.70 0.88 -6.36
CA PRO A 19 -17.39 1.44 -6.68
C PRO A 19 -16.41 1.21 -5.53
N ASP A 20 -15.15 0.99 -5.86
CA ASP A 20 -14.07 0.99 -4.88
C ASP A 20 -13.90 2.42 -4.33
N VAL A 21 -14.10 2.57 -3.02
CA VAL A 21 -14.05 3.88 -2.33
C VAL A 21 -12.62 4.25 -1.93
N MET A 22 -11.79 3.25 -1.62
CA MET A 22 -10.41 3.43 -1.20
C MET A 22 -9.53 2.32 -1.79
N ASP A 23 -8.29 2.69 -2.13
CA ASP A 23 -7.28 1.72 -2.56
C ASP A 23 -6.86 0.82 -1.40
N VAL A 24 -6.45 -0.41 -1.74
CA VAL A 24 -5.97 -1.37 -0.76
C VAL A 24 -4.68 -0.84 -0.12
N PRO A 25 -4.62 -0.69 1.22
CA PRO A 25 -3.41 -0.21 1.89
C PRO A 25 -2.28 -1.23 1.79
N TYR A 26 -1.05 -0.77 2.00
CA TYR A 26 0.10 -1.67 2.02
C TYR A 26 -0.01 -2.68 3.16
N LEU A 27 -0.20 -3.96 2.82
CA LEU A 27 -0.52 -5.02 3.78
C LEU A 27 0.56 -5.24 4.85
N LEU A 28 1.79 -4.83 4.58
CA LEU A 28 2.93 -4.97 5.51
C LEU A 28 3.29 -3.64 6.20
N ALA A 29 2.44 -2.61 6.08
CA ALA A 29 2.71 -1.29 6.65
C ALA A 29 3.00 -1.38 8.15
N ILE A 30 2.13 -2.07 8.90
CA ILE A 30 2.26 -2.23 10.36
C ILE A 30 3.62 -2.83 10.74
N GLN A 31 4.09 -3.83 9.99
CA GLN A 31 5.34 -4.51 10.29
C GLN A 31 6.55 -3.59 10.05
N LEU A 32 6.55 -2.88 8.92
CA LEU A 32 7.61 -1.93 8.60
C LEU A 32 7.61 -0.75 9.56
N ASP A 33 6.44 -0.20 9.86
CA ASP A 33 6.30 1.01 10.67
C ASP A 33 6.65 0.72 12.13
N SER A 34 6.20 -0.41 12.68
CA SER A 34 6.62 -0.88 14.02
C SER A 34 8.14 -1.06 14.10
N TYR A 35 8.76 -1.67 13.09
CA TYR A 35 10.21 -1.86 13.07
C TYR A 35 10.98 -0.54 12.94
N ARG A 36 10.49 0.39 12.11
CA ARG A 36 11.07 1.72 11.95
C ARG A 36 10.98 2.53 13.23
N GLU A 37 9.84 2.50 13.91
CA GLU A 37 9.64 3.17 15.20
C GLU A 37 10.56 2.58 16.27
N PHE A 38 10.67 1.25 16.33
CA PHE A 38 11.59 0.59 17.25
C PHE A 38 13.04 1.03 17.05
N LEU A 39 13.52 1.08 15.80
CA LEU A 39 14.88 1.54 15.49
C LEU A 39 15.09 3.03 15.78
N GLN A 40 14.05 3.85 15.70
CA GLN A 40 14.10 5.28 15.97
C GLN A 40 13.90 5.63 17.46
N ALA A 41 13.48 4.67 18.30
CA ALA A 41 13.20 4.89 19.72
C ALA A 41 14.43 5.31 20.57
N GLY A 42 15.64 5.31 19.98
CA GLY A 42 16.87 5.80 20.60
C GLY A 42 17.61 6.88 19.79
N ALA A 43 17.08 7.30 18.64
CA ALA A 43 17.65 8.36 17.82
C ALA A 43 16.83 9.63 18.03
N THR A 44 17.45 10.69 18.56
CA THR A 44 16.87 12.03 18.51
C THR A 44 16.58 12.34 17.05
N LYS A 45 15.31 12.58 16.71
CA LYS A 45 14.96 13.16 15.41
C LYS A 45 15.67 14.51 15.35
N ASP A 46 16.82 14.57 14.69
CA ASP A 46 17.38 15.83 14.22
C ASP A 46 16.36 16.38 13.22
N GLN A 47 15.52 17.28 13.73
CA GLN A 47 14.60 18.07 12.95
C GLN A 47 15.44 19.10 12.18
N PHE A 48 15.66 18.82 10.90
CA PHE A 48 15.99 19.83 9.91
C PHE A 48 14.80 20.01 8.97
#